data_AF-A0A959UYD1-F1
#
_entry.id   AF-A0A959UYD1-F1
#
_cell.length_a   1.000
_cell.length_b   1.000
_cell.length_c   1.000
_cell.angle_alpha   90.00
_cell.angle_beta   90.00
_cell.angle_gamma   90.00
#
_symmetry.space_group_name_H-M   'P 1'
#
loop_
_entity.id
_entity.type
_entity.pdbx_description
1 polymer ?
#
loop_
_entity_poly.entity_id
_entity_poly.type
_entity_poly.pdbx_seq_one_letter_code
_entity_poly.pdbx_strand_id
1 'polypeptide(L)'
;MPHPLPALLLLLTACAQAQPGIQVFQPNPLYDVPIVYDNPEDSAAFARFLEGFQVMDPPSETGVSGPGRYRLVWEDRMQGGMRHVIRGNGEWLKDHAMVGPSGFGPFQSPFRTAEGKRGVMVTHEWPCALVCVVTSYYVEE
;
A
#
# COMPACT_ATOMS: atom_id res chain seq x y z
N MET A 1 -41.30 -21.22 48.03
CA MET A 1 -40.90 -20.05 47.25
C MET A 1 -39.61 -20.39 46.49
N PRO A 2 -39.66 -20.67 45.18
CA PRO A 2 -38.47 -20.73 44.35
C PRO A 2 -38.28 -19.40 43.60
N HIS A 3 -37.08 -18.85 43.65
CA HIS A 3 -36.66 -17.69 42.87
C HIS A 3 -36.46 -18.07 41.38
N PRO A 4 -36.99 -17.31 40.41
CA PRO A 4 -36.50 -17.31 39.04
C PRO A 4 -35.62 -16.06 38.83
N LEU A 5 -34.33 -16.27 38.62
CA LEU A 5 -33.39 -15.24 38.16
C LEU A 5 -32.48 -15.89 37.12
N PRO A 6 -32.11 -15.16 36.07
CA PRO A 6 -32.91 -15.12 34.85
C PRO A 6 -32.09 -15.55 33.63
N ALA A 7 -32.78 -15.77 32.53
CA ALA A 7 -32.28 -16.04 31.18
C ALA A 7 -31.50 -14.85 30.56
N LEU A 8 -30.59 -14.24 31.32
CA LEU A 8 -29.85 -13.03 30.98
C LEU A 8 -28.35 -13.27 30.73
N LEU A 9 -27.97 -14.52 30.47
CA LEU A 9 -26.57 -14.91 30.16
C LEU A 9 -26.36 -15.32 28.70
N LEU A 10 -27.41 -15.26 27.86
CA LEU A 10 -27.38 -15.76 26.48
C LEU A 10 -27.38 -14.68 25.39
N LEU A 11 -27.26 -13.39 25.74
CA LEU A 11 -27.35 -12.27 24.79
C LEU A 11 -26.03 -11.52 24.54
N LEU A 12 -24.90 -11.97 25.10
CA LEU A 12 -23.61 -11.27 24.97
C LEU A 12 -22.61 -11.89 24.00
N THR A 13 -22.94 -13.02 23.36
CA THR A 13 -21.99 -13.77 22.51
C THR A 13 -22.11 -13.49 21.00
N ALA A 14 -22.90 -12.50 20.59
CA ALA A 14 -23.19 -12.23 19.17
C ALA A 14 -22.63 -10.90 18.64
N CYS A 15 -21.53 -10.39 19.20
CA CYS A 15 -20.77 -9.29 18.61
C CYS A 15 -19.27 -9.62 18.54
N ALA A 16 -18.94 -10.87 18.17
CA ALA A 16 -17.64 -11.13 17.56
C ALA A 16 -17.70 -10.56 16.13
N GLN A 17 -17.53 -9.24 16.00
CA GLN A 17 -17.29 -8.63 14.71
C GLN A 17 -16.03 -9.29 14.15
N ALA A 18 -16.18 -10.02 13.04
CA ALA A 18 -15.06 -10.31 12.17
C ALA A 18 -14.48 -8.95 11.76
N GLN A 19 -13.45 -8.50 12.46
CA GLN A 19 -12.64 -7.39 11.98
C GLN A 19 -12.05 -7.92 10.67
N PRO A 20 -12.32 -7.29 9.51
CA PRO A 20 -11.54 -7.60 8.32
C PRO A 20 -10.08 -7.45 8.74
N GLY A 21 -9.27 -8.47 8.48
CA GLY A 21 -7.87 -8.48 8.86
C GLY A 21 -7.18 -7.30 8.20
N ILE A 22 -7.17 -6.15 8.87
CA ILE A 22 -6.33 -5.03 8.51
C ILE A 22 -4.93 -5.61 8.71
N GLN A 23 -4.25 -5.93 7.61
CA GLN A 23 -2.82 -6.13 7.65
C GLN A 23 -2.25 -4.77 8.06
N VAL A 24 -2.12 -4.58 9.37
CA VAL A 24 -1.33 -3.49 9.93
C VAL A 24 0.05 -3.72 9.37
N PHE A 25 0.51 -2.79 8.54
CA PHE A 25 1.87 -2.79 8.01
C PHE A 25 2.83 -2.92 9.19
N GLN A 26 3.35 -4.12 9.41
CA GLN A 26 4.37 -4.30 10.44
C GLN A 26 5.60 -3.55 9.95
N PRO A 27 6.16 -2.62 10.74
CA PRO A 27 7.40 -1.95 10.35
C PRO A 27 8.45 -3.04 10.18
N ASN A 28 8.82 -3.28 8.93
CA ASN A 28 9.91 -4.20 8.62
C ASN A 28 11.21 -3.49 9.03
N PRO A 29 12.00 -4.05 9.95
CA PRO A 29 13.22 -3.41 10.46
C PRO A 29 14.27 -3.14 9.37
N LEU A 30 14.16 -3.78 8.18
CA LEU A 30 14.98 -3.43 7.01
C LEU A 30 14.61 -2.08 6.36
N TYR A 31 13.47 -1.50 6.74
CA TYR A 31 12.95 -0.23 6.24
C TYR A 31 12.95 0.87 7.32
N ASP A 32 13.53 0.61 8.50
CA ASP A 32 13.78 1.61 9.53
C ASP A 32 15.07 2.39 9.20
N VAL A 33 15.03 3.06 8.04
CA VAL A 33 16.13 3.85 7.51
C VAL A 33 15.73 5.33 7.47
N PRO A 34 16.70 6.26 7.47
CA PRO A 34 16.41 7.67 7.30
C PRO A 34 15.61 7.91 6.01
N ILE A 35 14.50 8.65 6.14
CA ILE A 35 13.70 9.12 5.02
C ILE A 35 14.16 10.52 4.65
N VAL A 36 14.57 10.68 3.39
CA VAL A 36 14.82 11.95 2.75
C VAL A 36 13.65 12.24 1.84
N TYR A 37 13.16 13.47 1.84
CA TYR A 37 12.14 13.93 0.91
C TYR A 37 12.80 14.85 -0.12
N ASP A 38 12.43 14.70 -1.40
CA ASP A 38 12.92 15.59 -2.47
C ASP A 38 12.56 17.05 -2.19
N ASN A 39 11.33 17.28 -1.72
CA ASN A 39 10.89 18.51 -1.10
C ASN A 39 10.45 18.23 0.36
N PRO A 40 11.04 18.88 1.38
CA PRO A 40 10.65 18.68 2.78
C PRO A 40 9.16 18.89 3.09
N GLU A 41 8.48 19.76 2.33
CA GLU A 41 7.05 20.06 2.49
C GLU A 41 6.15 18.86 2.14
N ASP A 42 6.66 17.91 1.35
CA ASP A 42 5.92 16.72 0.94
C ASP A 42 5.76 15.69 2.06
N SER A 43 6.54 15.80 3.14
CA SER A 43 6.55 14.85 4.26
C SER A 43 5.16 14.61 4.85
N ALA A 44 4.44 15.69 5.18
CA ALA A 44 3.10 15.60 5.75
C ALA A 44 2.07 15.06 4.73
N ALA A 45 2.21 15.42 3.45
CA ALA A 45 1.31 14.95 2.41
C ALA A 45 1.49 13.45 2.12
N PHE A 46 2.73 12.97 2.12
CA PHE A 46 3.04 11.56 1.95
C PHE A 46 2.59 10.72 3.16
N ALA A 47 2.79 11.22 4.38
CA ALA A 47 2.30 10.55 5.58
C ALA A 47 0.77 10.36 5.54
N ARG A 48 0.01 11.41 5.20
CA ARG A 48 -1.45 11.33 5.04
C ARG A 48 -1.88 10.39 3.92
N PHE A 49 -1.11 10.34 2.82
CA PHE A 49 -1.37 9.40 1.74
C PHE A 49 -1.29 7.95 2.23
N LEU A 50 -0.32 7.64 3.11
CA LEU A 50 -0.14 6.30 3.68
C LEU A 50 -1.15 5.96 4.79
N GLU A 51 -1.63 6.94 5.57
CA GLU A 51 -2.56 6.71 6.70
C GLU A 51 -3.86 5.99 6.29
N GLY A 52 -4.41 6.29 5.11
CA GLY A 52 -5.61 5.63 4.59
C GLY A 52 -5.34 4.58 3.51
N PHE A 53 -4.08 4.16 3.38
CA PHE A 53 -3.65 3.20 2.37
C PHE A 53 -4.07 1.78 2.76
N GLN A 54 -4.90 1.16 1.92
CA GLN A 54 -5.33 -0.23 2.12
C GLN A 54 -4.85 -1.09 0.96
N VAL A 55 -3.88 -1.96 1.25
CA VAL A 55 -3.47 -3.01 0.32
C VAL A 55 -4.62 -3.98 0.18
N MET A 56 -5.04 -4.21 -1.06
CA MET A 56 -6.07 -5.19 -1.35
C MET A 56 -5.39 -6.53 -1.61
N ASP A 57 -5.98 -7.63 -1.10
CA ASP A 57 -5.51 -8.97 -1.45
C ASP A 57 -5.39 -9.08 -2.97
N PRO A 58 -4.33 -9.73 -3.48
CA PRO A 58 -4.26 -10.03 -4.87
C PRO A 58 -5.50 -10.88 -5.16
N PRO A 59 -6.43 -10.36 -5.94
CA PRO A 59 -7.58 -11.14 -6.36
C PRO A 59 -7.08 -12.35 -7.17
N SER A 60 -7.89 -13.39 -7.22
CA SER A 60 -7.72 -14.39 -8.27
C SER A 60 -7.89 -13.77 -9.68
N GLU A 61 -8.51 -12.59 -9.83
CA GLU A 61 -8.84 -11.92 -11.11
C GLU A 61 -9.13 -10.37 -11.06
N THR A 62 -8.36 -9.49 -10.39
CA THR A 62 -8.55 -8.00 -10.58
C THR A 62 -7.63 -7.55 -11.68
N GLY A 63 -8.21 -7.27 -12.83
CA GLY A 63 -8.85 -5.95 -12.99
C GLY A 63 -7.93 -4.73 -12.90
N VAL A 64 -6.61 -4.90 -12.82
CA VAL A 64 -5.67 -3.98 -13.49
C VAL A 64 -5.46 -4.52 -14.92
N SER A 65 -6.58 -4.83 -15.59
CA SER A 65 -6.60 -5.30 -16.96
C SER A 65 -6.79 -4.07 -17.84
N GLY A 66 -5.69 -3.59 -18.40
CA GLY A 66 -5.69 -2.49 -19.36
C GLY A 66 -5.43 -1.11 -18.74
N PRO A 67 -5.17 -0.12 -19.60
CA PRO A 67 -4.77 1.23 -19.19
C PRO A 67 -5.95 1.95 -18.56
N GLY A 68 -6.13 1.76 -17.25
CA GLY A 68 -6.83 2.75 -16.45
C GLY A 68 -6.05 4.05 -16.46
N ARG A 69 -6.74 5.17 -16.29
CA ARG A 69 -6.15 6.49 -16.18
C ARG A 69 -5.45 6.61 -14.82
N TYR A 70 -4.34 5.90 -14.63
CA TYR A 70 -3.56 5.90 -13.40
C TYR A 70 -2.39 6.87 -13.47
N ARG A 71 -2.35 7.85 -12.57
CA ARG A 71 -1.30 8.87 -12.51
C ARG A 71 -0.34 8.60 -11.39
N LEU A 72 0.94 8.77 -11.67
CA LEU A 72 2.01 8.71 -10.67
C LEU A 72 1.83 9.83 -9.65
N VAL A 73 1.60 9.47 -8.39
CA VAL A 73 1.44 10.44 -7.29
C VAL A 73 2.64 10.47 -6.36
N TRP A 74 3.34 9.35 -6.22
CA TRP A 74 4.52 9.22 -5.36
C TRP A 74 5.49 8.17 -5.90
N GLU A 75 6.76 8.39 -5.67
CA GLU A 75 7.79 7.36 -5.74
C GLU A 75 8.50 7.25 -4.40
N ASP A 76 8.75 6.02 -3.99
CA ASP A 76 9.47 5.68 -2.78
C ASP A 76 10.66 4.78 -3.15
N ARG A 77 11.86 5.34 -3.02
CA ARG A 77 13.10 4.74 -3.51
C ARG A 77 13.96 4.33 -2.32
N MET A 78 14.14 3.03 -2.13
CA MET A 78 15.13 2.49 -1.21
C MET A 78 16.43 2.25 -1.98
N GLN A 79 17.48 2.98 -1.67
CA GLN A 79 18.80 2.78 -2.25
C GLN A 79 19.89 2.91 -1.19
N GLY A 80 20.74 1.89 -1.07
CA GLY A 80 21.94 1.98 -0.25
C GLY A 80 21.71 2.20 1.24
N GLY A 81 20.57 1.75 1.77
CA GLY A 81 20.19 1.97 3.18
C GLY A 81 19.60 3.35 3.47
N MET A 82 19.17 4.08 2.44
CA MET A 82 18.41 5.32 2.57
C MET A 82 17.10 5.22 1.78
N ARG A 83 16.06 5.85 2.30
CA ARG A 83 14.75 5.95 1.64
C ARG A 83 14.57 7.37 1.12
N HIS A 84 14.33 7.53 -0.17
CA HIS A 84 14.07 8.83 -0.80
C HIS A 84 12.64 8.85 -1.36
N VAL A 85 11.82 9.76 -0.84
CA VAL A 85 10.43 9.95 -1.27
C VAL A 85 10.34 11.16 -2.19
N ILE A 86 9.70 10.97 -3.33
CA ILE A 86 9.60 11.96 -4.41
C ILE A 86 8.12 12.12 -4.80
N ARG A 87 7.67 13.37 -4.93
CA ARG A 87 6.35 13.67 -5.48
C ARG A 87 6.26 13.20 -6.94
N GLY A 88 5.21 12.45 -7.25
CA GLY A 88 4.93 12.05 -8.62
C GLY A 88 4.65 13.24 -9.53
N ASN A 89 5.18 13.20 -10.74
CA ASN A 89 4.99 14.23 -11.76
C ASN A 89 3.65 14.08 -12.52
N GLY A 90 2.77 13.16 -12.11
CA GLY A 90 1.54 12.86 -12.81
C GLY A 90 1.77 12.13 -14.13
N GLU A 91 2.89 11.45 -14.35
CA GLU A 91 2.99 10.57 -15.52
C GLU A 91 1.96 9.44 -15.46
N TRP A 92 1.40 9.09 -16.62
CA TRP A 92 0.53 7.94 -16.75
C TRP A 92 1.30 6.65 -16.50
N LEU A 93 0.66 5.65 -15.89
CA LEU A 93 1.17 4.29 -15.85
C LEU A 93 1.38 3.79 -17.29
N LYS A 94 2.62 3.39 -17.59
CA LYS A 94 3.02 2.91 -18.92
C LYS A 94 3.14 1.39 -18.89
N ASP A 95 2.85 0.72 -19.99
CA ASP A 95 2.92 -0.74 -20.09
C ASP A 95 4.30 -1.30 -19.73
N HIS A 96 5.39 -0.58 -20.05
CA HIS A 96 6.74 -1.01 -19.69
C HIS A 96 7.07 -0.84 -18.20
N ALA A 97 6.34 0.00 -17.46
CA ALA A 97 6.45 0.01 -15.99
C ALA A 97 5.83 -1.26 -15.38
N MET A 98 5.03 -2.00 -16.15
CA MET A 98 4.46 -3.28 -15.73
C MET A 98 5.38 -4.47 -16.10
N VAL A 99 6.47 -4.21 -16.83
CA VAL A 99 7.41 -5.22 -17.35
C VAL A 99 8.84 -4.84 -16.94
N GLY A 100 9.32 -5.47 -15.88
CA GLY A 100 10.60 -5.13 -15.24
C GLY A 100 11.80 -5.75 -15.97
N PRO A 101 13.01 -5.21 -15.77
CA PRO A 101 14.23 -5.70 -16.41
C PRO A 101 14.73 -7.04 -15.87
N SER A 102 14.15 -7.56 -14.79
CA SER A 102 14.56 -8.82 -14.15
C SER A 102 13.56 -9.95 -14.44
N GLY A 103 14.03 -11.20 -14.40
CA GLY A 103 13.19 -12.40 -14.53
C GLY A 103 12.13 -12.57 -13.43
N PHE A 104 12.08 -11.66 -12.45
CA PHE A 104 11.07 -11.61 -11.38
C PHE A 104 9.92 -10.64 -11.68
N GLY A 105 10.04 -9.76 -12.68
CA GLY A 105 9.04 -8.72 -12.99
C GLY A 105 8.79 -7.74 -11.83
N PRO A 106 8.03 -6.66 -12.03
CA PRO A 106 7.62 -5.80 -10.94
C PRO A 106 6.56 -6.50 -10.09
N PHE A 107 6.65 -6.34 -8.77
CA PHE A 107 5.55 -6.72 -7.90
C PHE A 107 4.47 -5.64 -7.98
N GLN A 108 3.26 -6.06 -8.35
CA GLN A 108 2.10 -5.19 -8.45
C GLN A 108 1.13 -5.52 -7.35
N SER A 109 0.62 -4.50 -6.68
CA SER A 109 -0.43 -4.69 -5.69
C SER A 109 -1.47 -3.57 -5.77
N PRO A 110 -2.76 -3.93 -5.96
CA PRO A 110 -3.83 -2.95 -5.96
C PRO A 110 -4.03 -2.40 -4.55
N PHE A 111 -4.41 -1.13 -4.47
CA PHE A 111 -4.73 -0.49 -3.20
C PHE A 111 -5.94 0.44 -3.32
N ARG A 112 -6.45 0.87 -2.16
CA ARG A 112 -7.41 1.98 -2.03
C ARG A 112 -6.79 3.12 -1.25
N THR A 113 -7.00 4.35 -1.70
CA THR A 113 -6.62 5.55 -0.95
C THR A 113 -7.57 5.78 0.22
N ALA A 114 -7.21 6.71 1.12
CA ALA A 114 -8.09 7.20 2.19
C ALA A 114 -9.47 7.68 1.68
N GLU A 115 -9.49 8.22 0.46
CA GLU A 115 -10.68 8.75 -0.21
C GLU A 115 -11.45 7.67 -1.00
N GLY A 116 -10.99 6.41 -0.97
CA GLY A 116 -11.61 5.29 -1.68
C GLY A 116 -11.23 5.17 -3.16
N LYS A 117 -10.35 6.04 -3.68
CA LYS A 117 -9.86 5.96 -5.06
C LYS A 117 -9.05 4.67 -5.27
N ARG A 118 -9.15 4.11 -6.47
CA ARG A 118 -8.32 2.96 -6.86
C ARG A 118 -6.89 3.41 -7.06
N GLY A 119 -5.96 2.54 -6.72
CA GLY A 119 -4.56 2.72 -7.07
C GLY A 119 -3.87 1.38 -7.31
N VAL A 120 -2.69 1.49 -7.91
CA VAL A 120 -1.77 0.37 -8.10
C VAL A 120 -0.39 0.80 -7.65
N MET A 121 0.21 0.01 -6.76
CA MET A 121 1.62 0.14 -6.44
C MET A 121 2.41 -0.79 -7.36
N VAL A 122 3.51 -0.28 -7.90
CA VAL A 122 4.40 -1.03 -8.79
C VAL A 122 5.78 -0.97 -8.19
N THR A 123 6.27 -2.11 -7.71
CA THR A 123 7.57 -2.23 -7.06
C THR A 123 8.56 -2.89 -7.99
N HIS A 124 9.63 -2.18 -8.32
CA HIS A 124 10.77 -2.69 -9.07
C HIS A 124 11.94 -2.92 -8.13
N GLU A 125 12.49 -4.12 -8.18
CA GLU A 125 13.75 -4.48 -7.53
C GLU A 125 14.79 -4.81 -8.59
N TRP A 126 16.03 -4.36 -8.40
CA TRP A 126 17.15 -4.76 -9.24
C TRP A 126 18.38 -5.08 -8.41
N PRO A 127 19.26 -5.97 -8.90
CA PRO A 127 20.50 -6.30 -8.19
C PRO A 127 21.38 -5.06 -8.04
N CYS A 128 21.80 -4.77 -6.81
CA CYS A 128 22.85 -3.80 -6.52
C CYS A 128 23.66 -4.25 -5.28
N ALA A 129 24.71 -3.52 -4.90
CA ALA A 129 25.56 -3.91 -3.76
C ALA A 129 24.83 -3.88 -2.41
N LEU A 130 23.66 -3.22 -2.34
CA LEU A 130 22.75 -3.13 -1.20
C LEU A 130 21.30 -3.36 -1.68
N VAL A 131 20.30 -2.90 -0.94
CA VAL A 131 18.88 -2.91 -1.37
C VAL A 131 18.64 -1.77 -2.36
N CYS A 132 18.11 -2.12 -3.54
CA CYS A 132 17.67 -1.17 -4.56
C CYS A 132 16.24 -1.50 -4.98
N VAL A 133 15.29 -0.76 -4.40
CA VAL A 133 13.86 -0.96 -4.62
C VAL A 133 13.22 0.39 -4.92
N VAL A 134 12.37 0.44 -5.94
CA VAL A 134 11.52 1.61 -6.23
C VAL A 134 10.07 1.16 -6.23
N THR A 135 9.28 1.72 -5.33
CA THR A 135 7.83 1.55 -5.31
C THR A 135 7.19 2.83 -5.84
N SER A 136 6.54 2.71 -6.99
CA SER A 136 5.78 3.80 -7.61
C SER A 136 4.30 3.62 -7.28
N TYR A 137 3.66 4.67 -6.78
CA TYR A 137 2.25 4.68 -6.44
C TYR A 137 1.47 5.43 -7.51
N TYR A 138 0.52 4.74 -8.15
CA TYR A 138 -0.38 5.35 -9.12
C TYR A 138 -1.82 5.35 -8.61
N VAL A 139 -2.54 6.44 -8.84
CA VAL A 139 -3.95 6.60 -8.45
C VAL A 139 -4.80 6.85 -9.68
N GLU A 140 -5.98 6.24 -9.73
CA GLU A 140 -6.99 6.43 -10.78
C GLU A 140 -7.49 7.89 -10.77
N GLU A 141 -7.44 8.54 -11.93
CA GLU A 141 -8.11 9.82 -12.21
C GLU A 141 -9.63 9.65 -12.33
#